data_AF-A0A3N4NBB5-F1
#
_entry.id   AF-A0A3N4NBB5-F1
#
_cell.length_a   1.000
_cell.length_b   1.000
_cell.length_c   1.000
_cell.angle_alpha   90.00
_cell.angle_beta   90.00
_cell.angle_gamma   90.00
#
_symmetry.space_group_name_H-M   'P 1'
#
loop_
_entity.id
_entity.type
_entity.pdbx_description
1 polymer ?
#
loop_
_entity_poly.entity_id
_entity_poly.type
_entity_poly.pdbx_seq_one_letter_code
_entity_poly.pdbx_strand_id
1 'polypeptide(L)' 'MHQTEAQSKRILEYLQKGNSLTPLEALNMFGCMRLGARVYDLKNQGYAIVTEMVKDEKSGKTYASYRLMVEAA' A
#
# COMPACT_ATOMS: atom_id res chain seq x y z
N MET A 1 -3.68 -16.19 16.07
CA MET A 1 -4.05 -15.40 14.88
C MET A 1 -2.88 -14.49 14.56
N HIS A 2 -2.21 -14.68 13.42
CA HIS A 2 -1.07 -13.86 13.03
C HIS A 2 -1.56 -12.45 12.68
N GLN A 3 -1.31 -11.48 13.55
CA GLN A 3 -1.72 -10.07 13.41
C GLN A 3 -1.26 -9.45 12.07
N THR A 4 -0.21 -10.02 11.51
CA THR A 4 0.42 -9.68 10.23
C THR A 4 -0.41 -10.01 8.99
N GLU A 5 -1.07 -11.16 8.96
CA GLU A 5 -1.90 -11.58 7.82
C GLU A 5 -3.15 -10.70 7.73
N ALA A 6 -3.72 -10.34 8.89
CA ALA A 6 -4.85 -9.42 8.98
C ALA A 6 -4.51 -8.02 8.45
N GLN A 7 -3.30 -7.50 8.71
CA GLN A 7 -2.85 -6.20 8.19
C GLN A 7 -2.72 -6.22 6.67
N SER A 8 -2.09 -7.27 6.11
CA SER A 8 -1.87 -7.41 4.67
C SER A 8 -3.20 -7.47 3.90
N LYS A 9 -4.16 -8.24 4.44
CA LYS A 9 -5.50 -8.35 3.89
C LYS A 9 -6.23 -7.00 3.88
N ARG A 10 -6.21 -6.26 5.00
CA ARG A 10 -6.85 -4.94 5.09
C ARG A 10 -6.24 -3.92 4.14
N ILE A 11 -4.91 -3.94 3.98
CA ILE A 11 -4.21 -3.10 3.00
C ILE A 11 -4.66 -3.46 1.59
N LEU A 12 -4.68 -4.75 1.24
CA LEU A 12 -5.14 -5.21 -0.06
C LEU A 12 -6.60 -4.83 -0.33
N GLU A 13 -7.52 -5.02 0.62
CA GLU A 13 -8.92 -4.59 0.50
C GLU A 13 -9.03 -3.08 0.28
N TYR A 14 -8.19 -2.28 0.93
CA TYR A 14 -8.16 -0.83 0.74
C TYR A 14 -7.69 -0.45 -0.67
N LEU A 15 -6.63 -1.09 -1.17
CA LEU A 15 -6.09 -0.87 -2.52
C LEU A 15 -7.06 -1.35 -3.62
N GLN A 16 -7.76 -2.46 -3.41
CA GLN A 16 -8.78 -2.99 -4.33
C GLN A 16 -9.97 -2.04 -4.53
N LYS A 17 -10.26 -1.18 -3.55
CA LYS A 17 -11.28 -0.12 -3.68
C LYS A 17 -10.83 1.05 -4.59
N GLY A 18 -9.65 0.97 -5.20
CA GLY A 18 -9.07 2.02 -6.05
C GLY A 18 -8.29 3.09 -5.27
N ASN A 19 -8.15 2.93 -3.96
CA ASN A 19 -7.36 3.87 -3.16
C ASN A 19 -5.86 3.65 -3.39
N SER A 20 -5.10 4.72 -3.20
CA SER A 20 -3.65 4.65 -3.03
C SER A 20 -3.27 4.71 -1.55
N LEU A 21 -2.12 4.15 -1.19
CA LEU A 21 -1.67 4.12 0.19
C LEU A 21 -0.18 4.46 0.29
N THR A 22 0.14 5.41 1.17
CA THR A 22 1.52 5.78 1.55
C THR A 22 1.96 5.05 2.83
N PRO A 23 3.27 4.94 3.11
CA PRO A 23 3.78 4.36 4.36
C PRO A 23 3.20 5.02 5.62
N LEU A 24 2.98 6.34 5.59
CA LEU A 24 2.43 7.07 6.73
C LEU A 24 0.94 6.77 6.94
N GLU A 25 0.15 6.71 5.86
CA GLU A 25 -1.25 6.30 5.93
C GLU A 25 -1.38 4.85 6.39
N ALA A 26 -0.51 3.95 5.90
CA ALA A 26 -0.52 2.56 6.33
C ALA A 26 -0.19 2.40 7.83
N LEU A 27 0.72 3.22 8.34
CA LEU A 27 1.01 3.29 9.77
C LEU A 27 -0.21 3.80 10.55
N ASN A 28 -0.81 4.91 10.12
CA ASN A 28 -1.92 5.55 10.84
C ASN A 28 -3.22 4.72 10.81
N MET A 29 -3.53 4.08 9.68
CA MET A 29 -4.80 3.36 9.48
C MET A 29 -4.72 1.89 9.87
N PHE A 30 -3.57 1.24 9.66
CA PHE A 30 -3.41 -0.21 9.82
C PHE A 30 -2.31 -0.59 10.82
N GLY A 31 -1.57 0.38 11.37
CA GLY A 31 -0.41 0.10 12.24
C GLY A 31 0.75 -0.56 11.49
N CYS A 32 0.85 -0.39 10.16
CA CYS A 32 1.84 -1.08 9.34
C CYS A 32 3.06 -0.20 9.06
N MET A 33 4.14 -0.39 9.83
CA MET A 33 5.41 0.33 9.62
C MET A 33 6.21 -0.17 8.40
N ARG A 34 5.90 -1.36 7.89
CA ARG A 34 6.63 -2.02 6.78
C ARG A 34 5.75 -2.23 5.55
N LEU A 35 5.06 -1.17 5.11
CA LEU A 35 4.16 -1.23 3.96
C LEU A 35 4.84 -1.82 2.72
N GLY A 36 6.08 -1.42 2.42
CA GLY A 36 6.81 -1.92 1.25
C GLY A 36 7.01 -3.44 1.24
N ALA A 37 7.23 -4.06 2.40
CA ALA A 37 7.33 -5.51 2.50
C ALA A 37 5.97 -6.19 2.24
N ARG A 38 4.87 -5.61 2.74
CA ARG A 38 3.52 -6.14 2.48
C ARG A 38 3.13 -6.01 1.02
N VAL A 39 3.44 -4.89 0.40
CA VAL A 39 3.23 -4.72 -1.03
C VAL A 39 4.08 -5.72 -1.82
N TYR A 40 5.32 -5.99 -1.40
CA TYR A 40 6.14 -7.01 -2.05
C TYR A 40 5.52 -8.41 -1.94
N ASP A 41 5.04 -8.80 -0.76
CA ASP A 41 4.32 -10.07 -0.56
C ASP A 41 3.09 -10.16 -1.47
N LEU A 42 2.31 -9.08 -1.58
CA LEU A 42 1.13 -9.01 -2.45
C LEU A 42 1.50 -9.09 -3.93
N LYS A 43 2.56 -8.40 -4.37
CA LYS A 43 3.07 -8.53 -5.75
C LYS A 43 3.48 -9.97 -6.06
N ASN A 44 4.14 -10.63 -5.10
CA ASN A 44 4.54 -12.04 -5.24
C ASN A 44 3.34 -13.01 -5.25
N GLN A 45 2.20 -12.60 -4.69
CA GLN A 45 0.93 -13.32 -4.78
C GLN A 45 0.19 -13.07 -6.12
N GLY A 46 0.71 -12.20 -6.99
CA GLY A 46 0.14 -11.93 -8.32
C GLY A 46 -0.68 -10.64 -8.41
N TYR A 47 -0.75 -9.82 -7.35
CA TYR A 47 -1.46 -8.54 -7.41
C TYR A 47 -0.64 -7.49 -8.19
N ALA A 48 -1.26 -6.90 -9.22
CA ALA A 48 -0.67 -5.81 -9.98
C ALA A 48 -0.69 -4.50 -9.18
N ILE A 49 0.34 -4.26 -8.38
CA ILE A 49 0.49 -3.02 -7.58
C ILE A 49 1.57 -2.14 -8.20
N VAL A 50 1.22 -0.90 -8.54
CA VAL A 50 2.17 0.10 -9.00
C VAL A 50 2.68 0.93 -7.84
N THR A 51 3.90 1.44 -8.01
CA THR A 51 4.56 2.31 -7.03
C THR A 51 4.83 3.64 -7.69
N GLU A 52 4.28 4.70 -7.13
CA GLU A 52 4.47 6.07 -7.59
C GLU A 52 5.25 6.85 -6.53
N MET A 53 6.24 7.63 -6.96
CA MET A 53 7.00 8.50 -6.06
C MET A 53 6.29 9.84 -5.97
N VAL A 54 5.62 10.09 -4.85
CA VAL A 54 4.90 11.33 -4.59
C VAL A 54 5.81 12.27 -3.82
N LYS A 55 5.98 13.49 -4.34
CA LYS A 55 6.68 14.56 -3.64
C LYS A 55 5.66 15.38 -2.86
N ASP A 56 5.83 15.43 -1.55
CA ASP A 56 5.05 16.29 -0.68
C ASP A 56 5.54 17.73 -0.82
N GLU A 57 4.67 18.60 -1.34
CA GLU A 57 5.02 20.01 -1.57
C GLU A 57 5.26 20.78 -0.26
N LYS A 58 4.67 20.32 0.86
CA LYS A 58 4.76 20.99 2.16
C LYS A 58 6.07 20.69 2.89
N SER A 59 6.48 19.43 2.96
CA SER A 59 7.73 19.02 3.60
C SER A 59 8.91 18.89 2.64
N GLY A 60 8.67 18.93 1.33
CA GLY A 60 9.67 18.73 0.28
C GLY A 60 10.16 17.28 0.15
N LYS A 61 9.61 16.35 0.95
CA LYS A 61 10.03 14.94 0.98
C LYS A 61 9.33 14.15 -0.11
N THR A 62 10.04 13.19 -0.68
CA THR A 62 9.45 12.22 -1.61
C THR A 62 9.21 10.89 -0.90
N TYR A 63 8.02 10.31 -1.06
CA TYR A 63 7.67 8.99 -0.54
C TYR A 63 6.98 8.13 -1.59
N ALA A 64 7.04 6.81 -1.39
CA ALA A 64 6.33 5.88 -2.23
C ALA A 64 4.83 5.88 -1.90
N SER A 65 3.99 5.86 -2.93
CA SER A 65 2.57 5.63 -2.88
C SER A 65 2.25 4.38 -3.70
N TYR A 66 1.39 3.51 -3.16
CA TYR A 66 1.06 2.24 -3.78
C TYR A 66 -0.41 2.23 -4.19
N ARG A 67 -0.71 1.76 -5.41
CA ARG A 67 -2.08 1.60 -5.92
C ARG A 67 -2.21 0.28 -6.66
N LEU A 68 -3.37 -0.36 -6.55
CA LEU A 68 -3.70 -1.52 -7.39
C LEU A 68 -4.05 -1.05 -8.81
N MET A 69 -3.43 -1.63 -9.82
CA MET A 69 -3.89 -1.52 -11.20
C MET A 69 -5.11 -2.42 -11.33
N VAL A 70 -6.29 -1.81 -11.21
CA VAL A 70 -7.53 -2.48 -11.61
C VAL A 70 -7.56 -2.38 -13.13
N GLU A 71 -7.37 -3.50 -13.82
CA GLU A 71 -7.75 -3.55 -15.23
C GLU A 71 -9.24 -3.25 -15.31
N ALA A 72 -9.59 -2.14 -15.97
CA ALA A 72 -10.97 -1.89 -16.34
C ALA A 72 -11.36 -2.97 -17.37
N ALA A 73 -11.98 -4.03 -16.88
CA ALA A 73 -12.62 -5.05 -17.72
C ALA A 73 -13.85 -4.48 -18.43
#